data_AF-A0A2M8LCT5-F1
#
_entry.id   AF-A0A2M8LCT5-F1
#
_cell.length_a   1.000
_cell.length_b   1.000
_cell.length_c   1.000
_cell.angle_alpha   90.00
_cell.angle_beta   90.00
_cell.angle_gamma   90.00
#
_symmetry.space_group_name_H-M   'P 1'
#
loop_
_entity.id
_entity.type
_entity.pdbx_description
1 polymer ?
#
loop_
_entity_poly.entity_id
_entity_poly.type
_entity_poly.pdbx_seq_one_letter_code
_entity_poly.pdbx_strand_id
1 'polypeptide(L)' 'MEKISYNKLVRDKIPENIRAKGTKLETRELSDKEFLSELKKKIKEEAIEVSEAESREALVSELADIIDVV' A
#
# COMPACT_ATOMS: atom_id res chain seq x y z
N MET A 1 11.38 3.23 22.25
CA MET A 1 10.84 3.79 20.99
C MET A 1 9.76 2.86 20.52
N GLU A 2 8.57 3.38 20.25
CA GLU A 2 7.44 2.58 19.77
C GLU A 2 7.65 2.21 18.31
N LYS A 3 7.54 0.92 17.96
CA LYS A 3 7.72 0.42 16.59
C LYS A 3 6.34 0.27 15.96
N ILE A 4 6.04 1.10 14.96
CA ILE A 4 4.83 0.95 14.14
C ILE A 4 5.17 0.06 12.95
N SER A 5 4.41 -1.02 12.77
CA SER A 5 4.59 -1.96 11.66
C SER A 5 3.46 -1.77 10.65
N TYR A 6 3.81 -1.39 9.43
CA TYR A 6 2.88 -1.32 8.30
C TYR A 6 3.10 -2.55 7.42
N ASN A 7 2.18 -3.50 7.46
CA ASN A 7 2.22 -4.71 6.63
C ASN A 7 1.62 -4.43 5.24
N LYS A 8 2.10 -3.37 4.58
CA LYS A 8 1.61 -2.94 3.27
C LYS A 8 2.64 -3.29 2.21
N LEU A 9 2.17 -3.80 1.07
CA LEU A 9 2.99 -3.90 -0.13
C LEU A 9 3.28 -2.48 -0.64
N VAL A 10 4.56 -2.15 -0.83
CA VAL A 10 5.00 -0.86 -1.34
C VAL A 10 5.77 -1.11 -2.64
N ARG A 11 5.34 -0.45 -3.72
CA ARG A 11 5.89 -0.63 -5.09
C ARG A 11 6.57 0.62 -5.65
N ASP A 12 6.44 1.74 -4.96
CA ASP A 12 6.91 3.05 -5.36
C ASP A 12 8.14 3.48 -4.56
N LYS A 13 8.51 4.76 -4.68
CA LYS A 13 9.64 5.36 -3.96
C LYS A 13 9.30 5.76 -2.52
N ILE A 14 8.21 5.29 -1.92
CA ILE A 14 7.88 5.57 -0.52
C ILE A 14 9.05 5.23 0.42
N PRO A 15 9.73 4.08 0.30
CA PRO A 15 10.85 3.76 1.19
C PRO A 15 11.98 4.80 1.10
N GLU A 16 12.31 5.25 -0.11
CA GLU A 16 13.30 6.29 -0.38
C GLU A 16 12.85 7.63 0.18
N ASN A 17 11.59 8.00 -0.03
CA ASN A 17 11.01 9.25 0.46
C ASN A 17 10.97 9.30 2.00
N ILE A 18 10.67 8.17 2.67
CA ILE A 18 10.70 8.06 4.14
C ILE A 18 12.14 8.16 4.66
N ARG A 19 13.08 7.45 4.02
CA ARG A 19 14.51 7.53 4.36
C ARG A 19 15.05 8.95 4.20
N ALA A 20 14.66 9.66 3.14
CA ALA A 20 15.05 11.05 2.88
C ALA A 20 14.58 12.03 3.96
N LYS A 21 13.46 11.73 4.64
CA LYS A 21 12.95 12.52 5.78
C LYS A 21 13.66 12.22 7.11
N GLY A 22 14.74 11.42 7.10
CA GLY A 22 15.52 11.07 8.30
C GLY A 22 14.84 10.04 9.21
N THR A 23 13.77 9.38 8.75
CA THR A 23 13.09 8.35 9.53
C THR A 23 13.76 6.99 9.32
N LYS A 24 13.98 6.25 10.41
CA LYS A 24 14.47 4.85 10.33
C LYS A 24 13.33 3.97 9.81
N LEU A 25 13.55 3.34 8.66
CA LEU A 25 12.62 2.42 8.01
C LEU A 25 13.31 1.07 7.78
N GLU A 26 12.66 0.00 8.20
CA GLU A 26 13.04 -1.37 7.83
C GLU A 26 12.11 -1.84 6.70
N THR A 27 12.69 -2.22 5.57
CA THR A 27 11.98 -2.83 4.44
C THR A 27 12.54 -4.23 4.20
N ARG A 28 11.70 -5.14 3.71
CA ARG A 28 12.11 -6.49 3.30
C ARG A 28 11.65 -6.71 1.86
N GLU A 29 12.54 -7.21 1.03
CA GLU A 29 12.18 -7.69 -0.31
C GLU A 29 11.42 -9.01 -0.19
N LEU A 30 10.34 -9.13 -0.96
CA LEU A 30 9.48 -10.31 -0.98
C LEU A 30 9.94 -11.26 -2.09
N SER A 31 9.83 -12.57 -1.84
CA SER A 31 9.90 -13.55 -2.93
C SER A 31 8.68 -13.42 -3.85
N ASP A 32 8.75 -13.94 -5.08
CA ASP A 32 7.64 -13.89 -6.05
C ASP A 32 6.31 -14.42 -5.47
N LYS A 33 6.39 -15.50 -4.68
CA LYS A 33 5.21 -16.11 -4.04
C LYS A 33 4.62 -15.21 -2.96
N GLU A 34 5.46 -14.60 -2.13
CA GLU A 34 5.03 -13.64 -1.11
C GLU A 34 4.49 -12.38 -1.76
N PHE A 35 5.16 -11.86 -2.80
CA PHE A 35 4.73 -10.71 -3.57
C PHE A 35 3.32 -10.91 -4.13
N LEU A 36 3.06 -12.03 -4.80
CA LEU A 36 1.73 -12.33 -5.33
C LEU A 36 0.66 -12.41 -4.22
N SER A 37 1.03 -12.94 -3.05
CA SER A 37 0.12 -13.00 -1.90
C SER A 37 -0.17 -11.60 -1.34
N GLU A 38 0.84 -10.76 -1.17
CA GLU A 38 0.67 -9.40 -0.66
C GLU A 38 -0.05 -8.50 -1.67
N LEU A 39 0.17 -8.72 -2.98
CA LEU A 39 -0.54 -8.03 -4.04
C LEU A 39 -2.05 -8.30 -3.98
N LYS A 40 -2.44 -9.57 -3.82
CA LYS A 40 -3.86 -9.95 -3.66
C LYS A 40 -4.50 -9.35 -2.41
N LYS A 41 -3.73 -9.24 -1.31
CA LYS A 41 -4.21 -8.58 -0.08
C LYS A 41 -4.43 -7.09 -0.34
N LYS A 42 -3.50 -6.43 -1.03
CA LYS A 42 -3.60 -5.01 -1.38
C LYS A 42 -4.82 -4.74 -2.26
N ILE A 43 -5.03 -5.50 -3.33
CA ILE A 43 -6.24 -5.40 -4.17
C ILE A 43 -7.52 -5.53 -3.34
N LYS A 44 -7.54 -6.44 -2.36
CA LYS A 44 -8.71 -6.63 -1.49
C LYS A 44 -8.93 -5.44 -0.55
N GLU A 45 -7.87 -4.83 -0.02
CA GLU A 45 -7.93 -3.61 0.81
C GLU A 45 -8.58 -2.47 0.01
N GLU A 46 -8.03 -2.12 -1.16
CA GLU A 46 -8.54 -1.04 -1.99
C GLU A 46 -9.98 -1.30 -2.47
N ALA A 47 -10.33 -2.56 -2.77
CA ALA A 47 -11.69 -2.92 -3.15
C ALA A 47 -12.71 -2.74 -2.01
N ILE A 48 -12.28 -2.93 -0.76
CA ILE A 48 -13.11 -2.63 0.41
C ILE A 48 -13.26 -1.11 0.54
N GLU A 49 -12.18 -0.34 0.40
CA GLU A 49 -12.22 1.13 0.47
C GLU A 49 -13.13 1.73 -0.63
N VAL A 50 -13.08 1.21 -1.87
CA VAL A 50 -14.04 1.53 -2.93
C VAL A 50 -15.49 1.28 -2.50
N SER A 51 -15.75 0.17 -1.82
CA SER A 51 -17.11 -0.19 -1.37
C SER A 51 -17.62 0.66 -0.22
N GLU A 52 -16.70 1.24 0.57
CA GLU A 52 -16.98 2.09 1.74
C GLU A 52 -16.96 3.59 1.40
N ALA A 53 -16.60 3.96 0.17
CA ALA A 53 -16.52 5.36 -0.26
C ALA A 53 -17.87 6.09 -0.22
N GLU A 54 -17.97 7.12 0.62
CA GLU A 54 -19.21 7.90 0.84
C GLU A 54 -19.37 9.12 -0.10
N SER A 55 -18.34 9.44 -0.89
CA SER A 55 -18.35 10.56 -1.83
C SER A 55 -17.83 10.15 -3.20
N ARG A 56 -18.19 10.93 -4.23
CA ARG A 56 -17.69 10.70 -5.59
C ARG A 56 -16.18 10.88 -5.65
N GLU A 57 -15.65 11.85 -4.93
CA GLU A 57 -14.23 12.16 -4.87
C GLU A 57 -13.46 11.00 -4.22
N ALA A 58 -13.95 10.47 -3.10
CA ALA A 58 -13.38 9.29 -2.48
C ALA A 58 -13.44 8.08 -3.42
N LEU A 59 -14.61 7.79 -4.00
CA LEU A 59 -14.77 6.67 -4.93
C LEU A 59 -13.77 6.73 -6.10
N VAL A 60 -13.56 7.91 -6.68
CA VAL A 60 -12.59 8.09 -7.77
C VAL A 60 -11.15 7.85 -7.29
N SER A 61 -10.82 8.27 -6.06
CA SER A 61 -9.50 8.02 -5.47
C SER A 61 -9.25 6.52 -5.29
N GLU A 62 -10.13 5.83 -4.58
CA GLU A 62 -9.94 4.40 -4.27
C GLU A 62 -9.94 3.54 -5.55
N LEU A 63 -10.71 3.94 -6.57
CA LEU A 63 -10.66 3.27 -7.89
C LEU A 63 -9.32 3.47 -8.60
N ALA A 64 -8.68 4.64 -8.44
CA ALA A 64 -7.35 4.88 -8.97
C ALA A 64 -6.31 4.03 -8.24
N ASP A 65 -6.45 3.88 -6.92
CA ASP A 65 -5.57 3.01 -6.13
C ASP A 65 -5.68 1.54 -6.55
N ILE A 66 -6.88 1.02 -6.88
CA ILE A 66 -7.02 -0.30 -7.51
C ILE A 66 -6.23 -0.39 -8.82
N ILE A 67 -6.34 0.60 -9.70
CA ILE A 67 -5.68 0.60 -11.01
C ILE A 67 -4.16 0.60 -10.85
N ASP A 68 -3.62 1.37 -9.91
CA ASP A 68 -2.17 1.42 -9.65
C ASP A 68 -1.61 0.08 -9.12
N VAL A 69 -2.47 -0.78 -8.56
CA VAL A 69 -2.09 -2.11 -8.09
C VAL A 69 -2.04 -3.15 -9.24
N VAL A 70 -2.74 -2.95 -10.36
CA VAL A 70 -2.81 -3.92 -11.50
C VAL A 70 -1.85 -3.58 -12.63
#